data_AF-A0A8H7AB15-F1
#
_entry.id   AF-A0A8H7AB15-F1
#
_cell.length_a   1.000
_cell.length_b   1.000
_cell.length_c   1.000
_cell.angle_alpha   90.00
_cell.angle_beta   90.00
_cell.angle_gamma   90.00
#
_symmetry.space_group_name_H-M   'P 1'
#
loop_
_entity.id
_entity.type
_entity.pdbx_description
1 polymer ?
#
loop_
_entity_poly.entity_id
_entity_poly.type
_entity_poly.pdbx_seq_one_letter_code
_entity_poly.pdbx_strand_id
1 'polypeptide(L)'
;MLQNADIGMLNFAHMPASTFPTQLQYPGQPVCVTTSGVDYEFLSGSRPLEPSGVMAALPRAIEEPDEASEESSLKCNFPGCRSKATFKRNYELQRHMKKHTRKETFDCPAINCKYRGTKAFYRADKLKAHVDLAHDGETLFACPVAGCLSARTPLSGAILALHIRNHDNGSCAPYWVYLKALENCGERRTCPVGNCSKKVHQDSLHQHLLQHTQAERTAFRTEIAAMGFDAENGYVICPIPSCQIFLTHLPAFHDHLIDHISVDPNHLRTWRYEVSSLVRGDPHPWLEWRAGNEIFDLTCSACGQRVKGKRITHQLDLLKDLEELRECREQILQHCPGFGLNPIFDDVMPVIRRKSERAP
;
A
#
# COMPACT_ATOMS: atom_id res chain seq x y z
N MET A 1 63.46 2.52 -42.25
CA MET A 1 63.20 1.08 -42.42
C MET A 1 61.74 0.84 -42.10
N LEU A 2 61.00 0.32 -43.10
CA LEU A 2 59.83 -0.60 -43.01
C LEU A 2 58.69 -0.23 -42.02
N GLN A 3 57.40 -0.22 -42.34
CA GLN A 3 56.62 -0.46 -43.56
C GLN A 3 55.15 -0.19 -43.18
N ASN A 4 54.37 0.37 -44.10
CA ASN A 4 52.91 0.40 -44.06
C ASN A 4 52.31 -0.97 -44.42
N ALA A 5 51.10 -1.27 -43.91
CA ALA A 5 50.06 -2.11 -44.55
C ALA A 5 48.72 -1.82 -43.83
N ASP A 6 47.79 -1.08 -44.45
CA ASP A 6 46.66 -1.53 -45.28
C ASP A 6 45.49 -2.12 -44.47
N ILE A 7 44.39 -1.36 -44.31
CA ILE A 7 43.16 -1.32 -45.13
C ILE A 7 42.31 -2.60 -45.02
N GLY A 8 41.07 -2.41 -44.54
CA GLY A 8 40.00 -3.39 -44.61
C GLY A 8 38.64 -2.80 -44.22
N MET A 9 38.13 -1.84 -44.99
CA MET A 9 36.69 -1.54 -44.99
C MET A 9 35.95 -2.68 -45.68
N LEU A 10 34.95 -3.27 -45.02
CA LEU A 10 33.90 -4.05 -45.68
C LEU A 10 32.53 -3.77 -45.04
N ASN A 11 31.76 -2.96 -45.76
CA ASN A 11 30.33 -3.06 -46.05
C ASN A 11 29.37 -3.56 -44.95
N PHE A 12 28.63 -2.63 -44.34
CA PHE A 12 27.27 -2.92 -43.88
C PHE A 12 26.34 -2.90 -45.08
N ALA A 13 25.96 -4.09 -45.54
CA ALA A 13 24.96 -4.29 -46.56
C ALA A 13 23.61 -3.72 -46.10
N HIS A 14 23.09 -2.79 -46.91
CA HIS A 14 21.66 -2.50 -47.00
C HIS A 14 20.92 -3.78 -47.40
N MET A 15 19.93 -4.20 -46.62
CA MET A 15 18.91 -5.16 -47.02
C MET A 15 17.52 -4.65 -46.62
N PRO A 16 16.49 -4.92 -47.44
CA PRO A 16 15.35 -4.02 -47.62
C PRO A 16 14.12 -4.39 -46.78
N ALA A 17 13.19 -3.43 -46.74
CA ALA A 17 11.86 -3.53 -46.14
C ALA A 17 11.11 -4.79 -46.62
N SER A 18 10.70 -5.63 -45.67
CA SER A 18 9.81 -6.76 -45.92
C SER A 18 8.36 -6.28 -45.90
N THR A 19 7.76 -6.28 -47.08
CA THR A 19 6.32 -6.24 -47.35
C THR A 19 5.58 -7.38 -46.65
N PHE A 20 4.55 -7.05 -45.86
CA PHE A 20 3.56 -8.01 -45.36
C PHE A 20 2.40 -8.15 -46.37
N PRO A 21 1.90 -9.36 -46.62
CA PRO A 21 0.74 -9.57 -47.48
C PRO A 21 -0.59 -9.33 -46.76
N THR A 22 -1.52 -8.87 -47.59
CA THR A 22 -2.90 -8.42 -47.39
C THR A 22 -3.89 -9.56 -47.06
N GLN A 23 -4.75 -9.31 -46.06
CA GLN A 23 -6.17 -9.69 -45.91
C GLN A 23 -6.63 -11.17 -45.97
N LEU A 24 -7.12 -11.66 -44.82
CA LEU A 24 -8.28 -12.56 -44.72
C LEU A 24 -9.23 -11.99 -43.65
N GLN A 25 -10.53 -12.06 -43.94
CA GLN A 25 -11.59 -11.20 -43.40
C GLN A 25 -12.61 -11.97 -42.53
N TYR A 26 -13.26 -11.23 -41.61
CA TYR A 26 -14.49 -11.49 -40.81
C TYR A 26 -14.35 -12.13 -39.40
N PRO A 27 -15.34 -11.93 -38.47
CA PRO A 27 -16.07 -10.70 -38.09
C PRO A 27 -16.19 -10.48 -36.55
N GLY A 28 -16.52 -9.25 -36.12
CA GLY A 28 -17.26 -8.97 -34.87
C GLY A 28 -16.52 -8.19 -33.77
N GLN A 29 -16.62 -6.86 -33.80
CA GLN A 29 -16.31 -5.98 -32.65
C GLN A 29 -17.59 -5.31 -32.13
N PRO A 30 -17.80 -5.18 -30.81
CA PRO A 30 -18.70 -4.18 -30.25
C PRO A 30 -17.99 -2.82 -30.11
N VAL A 31 -18.75 -1.77 -30.38
CA VAL A 31 -18.35 -0.36 -30.52
C VAL A 31 -18.13 0.29 -29.15
N CYS A 32 -17.00 0.98 -28.96
CA CYS A 32 -16.78 1.90 -27.84
C CYS A 32 -17.39 3.27 -28.16
N VAL A 33 -18.32 3.73 -27.33
CA VAL A 33 -18.86 5.09 -27.38
C VAL A 33 -18.19 5.92 -26.28
N THR A 34 -17.50 6.98 -26.70
CA THR A 34 -16.92 8.01 -25.84
C THR A 34 -18.00 9.03 -25.45
N THR A 35 -18.10 9.40 -24.18
CA THR A 35 -18.81 10.61 -23.75
C THR A 35 -17.93 11.45 -22.84
N SER A 36 -17.48 12.58 -23.38
CA SER A 36 -16.85 13.69 -22.68
C SER A 36 -17.84 14.84 -22.58
N GLY A 37 -17.89 15.49 -21.41
CA GLY A 37 -18.39 16.85 -21.22
C GLY A 37 -19.81 16.96 -20.69
N VAL A 38 -19.95 17.31 -19.41
CA VAL A 38 -20.96 18.27 -18.95
C VAL A 38 -20.46 19.00 -17.71
N ASP A 39 -20.47 20.32 -17.83
CA ASP A 39 -20.18 21.32 -16.80
C ASP A 39 -21.33 21.41 -15.78
N TYR A 40 -21.01 21.68 -14.51
CA TYR A 40 -22.00 22.02 -13.50
C TYR A 40 -21.81 23.47 -13.03
N GLU A 41 -22.74 24.33 -13.43
CA GLU A 41 -22.91 25.69 -12.90
C GLU A 41 -23.73 25.69 -11.60
N PHE A 42 -23.31 26.57 -10.69
CA PHE A 42 -23.93 26.82 -9.39
C PHE A 42 -24.91 28.00 -9.52
N LEU A 43 -26.16 27.85 -9.08
CA LEU A 43 -27.08 28.98 -8.88
C LEU A 43 -27.92 28.82 -7.60
N SER A 44 -28.10 29.95 -6.93
CA SER A 44 -28.61 30.17 -5.58
C SER A 44 -30.11 30.52 -5.52
N GLY A 45 -30.81 30.04 -4.47
CA GLY A 45 -31.77 30.84 -3.69
C GLY A 45 -33.29 30.80 -4.01
N SER A 46 -34.07 30.60 -2.93
CA SER A 46 -35.41 31.15 -2.60
C SER A 46 -36.70 30.36 -2.91
N ARG A 47 -37.50 30.21 -1.83
CA ARG A 47 -38.90 29.70 -1.61
C ARG A 47 -39.98 30.73 -2.09
N PRO A 48 -41.32 30.53 -1.91
CA PRO A 48 -42.17 29.35 -1.66
C PRO A 48 -43.50 29.32 -2.49
N LEU A 49 -44.33 28.26 -2.37
CA LEU A 49 -45.77 28.27 -1.99
C LEU A 49 -46.37 26.84 -2.09
N GLU A 50 -46.94 26.35 -0.98
CA GLU A 50 -47.85 25.18 -0.83
C GLU A 50 -49.30 25.57 -1.22
N PRO A 51 -50.38 24.73 -1.11
CA PRO A 51 -50.51 23.30 -0.74
C PRO A 51 -51.50 22.49 -1.63
N SER A 52 -51.60 21.15 -1.44
CA SER A 52 -52.91 20.45 -1.34
C SER A 52 -52.80 18.97 -0.91
N GLY A 53 -53.56 18.60 0.14
CA GLY A 53 -54.15 17.28 0.47
C GLY A 53 -53.20 16.09 0.68
N VAL A 54 -53.29 15.24 1.71
CA VAL A 54 -54.45 14.75 2.47
C VAL A 54 -53.95 14.07 3.76
N MET A 55 -54.77 14.12 4.80
CA MET A 55 -54.55 13.63 6.15
C MET A 55 -54.63 12.09 6.26
N ALA A 56 -53.76 11.49 7.09
CA ALA A 56 -54.04 10.26 7.80
C ALA A 56 -53.39 10.31 9.19
N ALA A 57 -54.21 10.22 10.23
CA ALA A 57 -53.85 10.40 11.63
C ALA A 57 -53.29 9.10 12.26
N LEU A 58 -52.26 9.26 13.11
CA LEU A 58 -51.83 8.29 14.12
C LEU A 58 -51.69 9.00 15.49
N PRO A 59 -51.79 8.26 16.62
CA PRO A 59 -52.38 8.77 17.85
C PRO A 59 -51.48 9.68 18.71
N ARG A 60 -52.17 10.43 19.57
CA ARG A 60 -51.72 11.51 20.46
C ARG A 60 -50.66 11.08 21.48
N ALA A 61 -49.74 12.03 21.64
CA ALA A 61 -48.79 12.26 22.72
C ALA A 61 -49.24 11.80 24.12
N ILE A 62 -48.33 11.10 24.79
CA ILE A 62 -48.16 11.21 26.23
C ILE A 62 -47.31 12.47 26.44
N GLU A 63 -47.93 13.51 26.98
CA GLU A 63 -47.23 14.66 27.54
C GLU A 63 -46.72 14.29 28.93
N GLU A 64 -45.45 14.62 29.19
CA GLU A 64 -44.87 15.16 30.44
C GLU A 64 -43.36 14.81 30.48
N PRO A 65 -42.50 15.63 31.11
CA PRO A 65 -42.53 17.08 31.29
C PRO A 65 -41.24 17.76 30.80
N ASP A 66 -41.32 19.06 30.50
CA ASP A 66 -40.17 19.96 30.43
C ASP A 66 -39.49 20.06 31.81
N GLU A 67 -38.61 19.12 32.13
CA GLU A 67 -37.61 19.32 33.18
C GLU A 67 -36.37 19.99 32.56
N ALA A 68 -36.32 21.32 32.72
CA ALA A 68 -35.06 22.01 32.81
C ALA A 68 -34.25 21.40 33.98
N SER A 69 -33.31 20.51 33.70
CA SER A 69 -32.25 20.18 34.65
C SER A 69 -30.91 20.03 33.94
N GLU A 70 -30.11 21.05 34.21
CA GLU A 70 -28.67 21.13 34.00
C GLU A 70 -28.21 21.04 32.55
N GLU A 71 -27.92 22.23 32.02
CA GLU A 71 -26.71 22.47 31.24
C GLU A 71 -25.52 21.84 32.00
N SER A 72 -25.35 20.51 31.86
CA SER A 72 -24.30 19.73 32.48
C SER A 72 -23.03 20.14 31.77
N SER A 73 -22.48 21.25 32.26
CA SER A 73 -21.31 21.87 31.70
C SER A 73 -20.25 20.79 31.69
N LEU A 74 -19.92 20.28 30.50
CA LEU A 74 -18.93 19.24 30.32
C LEU A 74 -17.60 19.89 30.68
N LYS A 75 -17.26 19.88 31.97
CA LYS A 75 -16.08 20.52 32.54
C LYS A 75 -15.17 19.45 33.08
N CYS A 76 -13.90 19.79 33.22
CA CYS A 76 -12.94 18.87 33.81
C CYS A 76 -12.98 18.93 35.34
N ASN A 77 -13.31 17.80 35.97
CA ASN A 77 -13.32 17.65 37.43
C ASN A 77 -11.99 17.12 38.00
N PHE A 78 -10.92 17.07 37.20
CA PHE A 78 -9.63 16.53 37.67
C PHE A 78 -8.95 17.49 38.66
N PRO A 79 -8.47 17.02 39.83
CA PRO A 79 -7.89 17.88 40.86
C PRO A 79 -6.72 18.71 40.32
N GLY A 80 -6.76 20.03 40.50
CA GLY A 80 -5.71 20.94 40.02
C GLY A 80 -5.70 21.17 38.49
N CYS A 81 -6.70 20.71 37.75
CA CYS A 81 -6.84 21.03 36.33
C CYS A 81 -7.17 22.52 36.14
N ARG A 82 -6.29 23.24 35.41
CA ARG A 82 -6.48 24.67 35.09
C ARG A 82 -7.45 24.93 33.93
N SER A 83 -8.00 23.89 33.31
CA SER A 83 -8.92 24.03 32.19
C SER A 83 -10.30 24.47 32.68
N LYS A 84 -10.56 25.78 32.59
CA LYS A 84 -11.90 26.37 32.81
C LYS A 84 -12.84 26.20 31.62
N ALA A 85 -12.40 25.53 30.55
CA ALA A 85 -13.17 25.34 29.34
C ALA A 85 -14.35 24.38 29.58
N THR A 86 -15.55 24.85 29.27
CA THR A 86 -16.72 24.00 29.07
C THR A 86 -16.61 23.38 27.67
N PHE A 87 -16.53 22.06 27.61
CA PHE A 87 -16.49 21.32 26.36
C PHE A 87 -17.88 21.30 25.72
N LYS A 88 -17.96 21.44 24.40
CA LYS A 88 -19.24 21.45 23.69
C LYS A 88 -19.82 20.05 23.54
N ARG A 89 -18.95 19.03 23.53
CA ARG A 89 -19.31 17.63 23.27
C ARG A 89 -18.55 16.68 24.19
N ASN A 90 -19.17 15.54 24.53
CA ASN A 90 -18.59 14.57 25.47
C ASN A 90 -17.22 14.04 25.01
N TYR A 91 -17.03 13.77 23.70
CA TYR A 91 -15.74 13.29 23.18
C TYR A 91 -14.58 14.29 23.40
N GLU A 92 -14.86 15.59 23.50
CA GLU A 92 -13.84 16.62 23.73
C GLU A 92 -13.38 16.62 25.19
N LEU A 93 -14.32 16.42 26.12
CA LEU A 93 -14.06 16.20 27.53
C LEU A 93 -13.28 14.90 27.74
N GLN A 94 -13.68 13.79 27.10
CA GLN A 94 -12.95 12.52 27.17
C GLN A 94 -11.52 12.65 26.64
N ARG A 95 -11.33 13.34 25.51
CA ARG A 95 -10.00 13.66 24.96
C ARG A 95 -9.18 14.52 25.91
N HIS A 96 -9.80 15.47 26.59
CA HIS A 96 -9.14 16.30 27.60
C HIS A 96 -8.71 15.46 28.81
N MET A 97 -9.57 14.56 29.31
CA MET A 97 -9.28 13.70 30.46
C MET A 97 -8.05 12.82 30.25
N LYS A 98 -7.77 12.38 29.01
CA LYS A 98 -6.54 11.64 28.68
C LYS A 98 -5.25 12.41 29.04
N LYS A 99 -5.27 13.74 29.10
CA LYS A 99 -4.11 14.55 29.53
C LYS A 99 -3.76 14.35 31.01
N HIS A 100 -4.74 14.00 31.82
CA HIS A 100 -4.58 13.77 33.26
C HIS A 100 -4.16 12.35 33.55
N THR A 101 -4.75 11.38 32.85
CA THR A 101 -4.41 9.98 33.05
C THR A 101 -3.04 9.63 32.49
N ARG A 102 -2.55 10.25 31.39
CA ARG A 102 -1.25 9.98 30.72
C ARG A 102 -0.82 8.49 30.63
N LYS A 103 -1.76 7.54 30.71
CA LYS A 103 -1.46 6.11 30.85
C LYS A 103 -0.96 5.48 29.55
N GLU A 104 -1.24 6.11 28.41
CA GLU A 104 -0.80 5.66 27.09
C GLU A 104 -0.22 6.84 26.30
N THR A 105 1.04 6.70 25.92
CA THR A 105 1.74 7.58 25.00
C THR A 105 2.21 6.80 23.79
N PHE A 106 2.33 7.48 22.66
CA PHE A 106 2.76 6.96 21.37
C PHE A 106 4.10 7.59 21.01
N ASP A 107 5.14 6.77 21.05
CA ASP A 107 6.51 7.14 20.71
C ASP A 107 6.67 7.21 19.20
N CYS A 108 7.32 8.23 18.66
CA CYS A 108 7.62 8.21 17.22
C CYS A 108 8.56 7.04 16.90
N PRO A 109 8.22 6.12 15.96
CA PRO A 109 9.06 4.95 15.66
C PRO A 109 10.35 5.28 14.88
N ALA A 110 10.55 6.52 14.42
CA ALA A 110 11.74 6.94 13.69
C ALA A 110 13.00 6.87 14.57
N ILE A 111 14.09 6.33 14.02
CA ILE A 111 15.38 6.23 14.71
C ILE A 111 15.90 7.65 14.98
N ASN A 112 16.47 7.88 16.16
CA ASN A 112 16.96 9.19 16.62
C ASN A 112 15.88 10.30 16.73
N CYS A 113 14.59 9.99 16.66
CA CYS A 113 13.55 10.97 16.89
C CYS A 113 13.40 11.29 18.39
N LYS A 114 13.40 12.59 18.73
CA LYS A 114 13.28 13.09 20.11
C LYS A 114 11.88 12.96 20.72
N TYR A 115 10.86 12.65 19.92
CA TYR A 115 9.45 12.54 20.35
C TYR A 115 9.14 11.12 20.85
N ARG A 116 9.79 10.73 21.95
CA ARG A 116 9.64 9.43 22.62
C ARG A 116 9.61 9.63 24.14
N GLY A 117 9.13 8.63 24.89
CA GLY A 117 9.07 8.66 26.36
C GLY A 117 8.29 9.88 26.88
N THR A 118 8.97 10.77 27.60
CA THR A 118 8.33 11.96 28.19
C THR A 118 7.86 13.00 27.16
N LYS A 119 8.42 12.96 25.94
CA LYS A 119 8.05 13.84 24.81
C LYS A 119 7.13 13.16 23.80
N ALA A 120 6.63 11.96 24.13
CA ALA A 120 5.75 11.18 23.28
C ALA A 120 4.38 11.83 23.07
N PHE A 121 3.70 11.41 22.02
CA PHE A 121 2.37 11.93 21.69
C PHE A 121 1.31 11.18 22.49
N TYR A 122 0.35 11.88 23.10
CA TYR A 122 -0.80 11.24 23.77
C TYR A 122 -1.98 11.00 22.81
N ARG A 123 -1.79 11.26 21.51
CA ARG A 123 -2.82 11.21 20.48
C ARG A 123 -2.27 10.68 19.16
N ALA A 124 -2.98 9.72 18.57
CA ALA A 124 -2.66 9.12 17.28
C ALA A 124 -2.59 10.15 16.13
N ASP A 125 -3.54 11.10 16.07
CA ASP A 125 -3.56 12.11 15.00
C ASP A 125 -2.35 13.05 15.04
N LYS A 126 -1.80 13.29 16.25
CA LYS A 126 -0.60 14.12 16.42
C LYS A 126 0.67 13.37 16.09
N LEU A 127 0.74 12.07 16.38
CA LEU A 127 1.82 11.23 15.89
C LEU A 127 1.81 11.16 14.36
N LYS A 128 0.65 10.90 13.72
CA LYS A 128 0.53 10.86 12.25
C LYS A 128 1.03 12.16 11.61
N ALA A 129 0.48 13.30 12.03
CA ALA A 129 0.90 14.60 11.50
C ALA A 129 2.40 14.89 11.73
N HIS A 130 2.97 14.43 12.85
CA HIS A 130 4.41 14.53 13.09
C HIS A 130 5.21 13.69 12.11
N VAL A 131 4.85 12.42 11.92
CA VAL A 131 5.53 11.52 10.98
C VAL A 131 5.45 12.07 9.55
N ASP A 132 4.27 12.51 9.12
CA ASP A 132 4.05 13.08 7.78
C ASP A 132 4.89 14.35 7.49
N LEU A 133 5.16 15.18 8.53
CA LEU A 133 5.82 16.47 8.38
C LEU A 133 7.32 16.43 8.68
N ALA A 134 7.76 15.57 9.59
CA ALA A 134 9.12 15.56 10.12
C ALA A 134 9.98 14.41 9.58
N HIS A 135 9.36 13.43 8.92
CA HIS A 135 10.05 12.26 8.39
C HIS A 135 9.75 12.12 6.88
N ASP A 136 10.77 11.72 6.15
CA ASP A 136 10.74 11.50 4.71
C ASP A 136 10.92 10.02 4.38
N GLY A 137 10.95 9.70 3.09
CA GLY A 137 11.10 8.32 2.61
C GLY A 137 12.50 7.71 2.85
N GLU A 138 13.49 8.51 3.25
CA GLU A 138 14.84 8.07 3.60
C GLU A 138 14.98 7.82 5.11
N THR A 139 14.04 8.34 5.90
CA THR A 139 14.00 8.13 7.34
C THR A 139 13.83 6.64 7.65
N LEU A 140 14.72 6.12 8.49
CA LEU A 140 14.65 4.75 9.00
C LEU A 140 13.92 4.70 10.34
N PHE A 141 13.18 3.61 10.54
CA PHE A 141 12.32 3.37 11.67
C PHE A 141 12.68 2.06 12.37
N ALA A 142 12.34 1.98 13.65
CA ALA A 142 12.49 0.77 14.46
C ALA A 142 11.12 0.33 14.96
N CYS A 143 10.89 -0.99 15.03
CA CYS A 143 9.62 -1.51 15.51
C CYS A 143 9.34 -1.10 16.97
N PRO A 144 8.21 -0.44 17.26
CA PRO A 144 7.87 0.01 18.62
C PRO A 144 7.32 -1.11 19.51
N VAL A 145 7.13 -2.32 18.96
CA VAL A 145 6.59 -3.48 19.68
C VAL A 145 7.65 -4.04 20.62
N ALA A 146 7.35 -4.05 21.92
CA ALA A 146 8.24 -4.60 22.93
C ALA A 146 8.49 -6.10 22.70
N GLY A 147 9.76 -6.51 22.69
CA GLY A 147 10.16 -7.91 22.47
C GLY A 147 10.17 -8.37 21.01
N CYS A 148 9.90 -7.48 20.05
CA CYS A 148 10.06 -7.79 18.63
C CYS A 148 11.55 -7.89 18.23
N LEU A 149 11.91 -8.88 17.40
CA LEU A 149 13.28 -8.95 16.86
C LEU A 149 13.64 -7.77 15.98
N SER A 150 12.71 -7.32 15.14
CA SER A 150 12.90 -6.16 14.27
C SER A 150 12.88 -4.83 15.01
N ALA A 151 12.80 -4.81 16.35
CA ALA A 151 12.94 -3.59 17.14
C ALA A 151 14.37 -3.01 17.06
N ARG A 152 15.37 -3.81 16.70
CA ARG A 152 16.77 -3.38 16.54
C ARG A 152 17.21 -3.23 15.08
N THR A 153 16.38 -3.65 14.15
CA THR A 153 16.66 -3.57 12.71
C THR A 153 16.10 -2.25 12.17
N PRO A 154 16.93 -1.40 11.55
CA PRO A 154 16.43 -0.24 10.81
C PRO A 154 15.59 -0.68 9.61
N LEU A 155 14.37 -0.18 9.51
CA LEU A 155 13.44 -0.48 8.42
C LEU A 155 12.95 0.82 7.78
N SER A 156 12.71 0.82 6.47
CA SER A 156 11.99 1.93 5.82
C SER A 156 10.56 2.03 6.35
N GLY A 157 9.93 3.22 6.22
CA GLY A 157 8.55 3.42 6.68
C GLY A 157 7.55 2.42 6.09
N ALA A 158 7.67 2.13 4.80
CA ALA A 158 6.85 1.16 4.08
C ALA A 158 7.01 -0.27 4.64
N ILE A 159 8.26 -0.72 4.86
CA ILE A 159 8.55 -2.05 5.39
C ILE A 159 8.09 -2.15 6.85
N LEU A 160 8.29 -1.10 7.66
CA LEU A 160 7.79 -1.09 9.03
C LEU A 160 6.27 -1.16 9.09
N ALA A 161 5.56 -0.45 8.20
CA ALA A 161 4.10 -0.51 8.14
C ALA A 161 3.61 -1.94 7.87
N LEU A 162 4.24 -2.66 6.93
CA LEU A 162 3.95 -4.06 6.66
C LEU A 162 4.26 -4.96 7.86
N HIS A 163 5.42 -4.77 8.47
CA HIS A 163 5.84 -5.53 9.65
C HIS A 163 4.86 -5.36 10.83
N ILE A 164 4.38 -4.14 11.09
CA ILE A 164 3.43 -3.89 12.20
C ILE A 164 2.08 -4.57 11.96
N ARG A 165 1.61 -4.69 10.70
CA ARG A 165 0.36 -5.43 10.38
C ARG A 165 0.42 -6.88 10.85
N ASN A 166 1.60 -7.49 10.83
CA ASN A 166 1.79 -8.87 11.26
C ASN A 166 1.69 -9.03 12.80
N HIS A 167 1.86 -7.96 13.58
CA HIS A 167 1.62 -7.99 15.04
C HIS A 167 0.12 -7.93 15.37
N ASP A 168 -0.68 -7.22 14.56
CA ASP A 168 -2.13 -7.07 14.79
C ASP A 168 -2.91 -8.39 14.57
N ASN A 169 -2.36 -9.37 13.85
CA ASN A 169 -2.99 -10.67 13.60
C ASN A 169 -3.00 -11.64 14.81
N GLY A 170 -2.34 -11.28 15.92
CA GLY A 170 -1.96 -12.22 16.98
C GLY A 170 -2.41 -11.87 18.41
N SER A 171 -3.49 -11.09 18.59
CA SER A 171 -4.07 -10.81 19.91
C SER A 171 -3.09 -10.25 20.95
N CYS A 172 -2.50 -9.06 20.74
CA CYS A 172 -2.04 -8.21 21.84
C CYS A 172 -1.65 -6.80 21.36
N ALA A 173 -2.28 -5.79 21.97
CA ALA A 173 -2.03 -4.35 21.87
C ALA A 173 -2.43 -3.62 20.57
N PRO A 174 -2.94 -2.37 20.67
CA PRO A 174 -3.45 -1.60 19.52
C PRO A 174 -2.31 -0.89 18.77
N TYR A 175 -1.48 -1.63 18.04
CA TYR A 175 -0.40 -1.06 17.22
C TYR A 175 -0.90 -0.41 15.92
N TRP A 176 -2.21 -0.48 15.65
CA TRP A 176 -2.92 0.26 14.58
C TRP A 176 -2.60 1.75 14.54
N VAL A 177 -2.25 2.36 15.69
CA VAL A 177 -1.86 3.78 15.76
C VAL A 177 -0.59 4.03 14.95
N TYR A 178 0.36 3.11 14.98
CA TYR A 178 1.60 3.19 14.21
C TYR A 178 1.36 2.88 12.73
N LEU A 179 0.47 1.93 12.40
CA LEU A 179 0.03 1.72 11.02
C LEU A 179 -0.55 2.99 10.42
N LYS A 180 -1.44 3.67 11.16
CA LYS A 180 -2.05 4.92 10.73
C LYS A 180 -1.04 6.06 10.64
N ALA A 181 -0.01 6.07 11.48
CA ALA A 181 1.04 7.08 11.44
C ALA A 181 2.03 6.85 10.29
N LEU A 182 2.25 5.60 9.89
CA LEU A 182 3.14 5.20 8.80
C LEU A 182 2.42 5.07 7.45
N GLU A 183 1.08 5.18 7.43
CA GLU A 183 0.23 5.03 6.24
C GLU A 183 0.78 5.82 5.06
N ASN A 184 1.08 7.12 5.25
CA ASN A 184 1.63 7.95 4.17
C ASN A 184 3.17 7.88 4.06
N CYS A 185 3.84 7.18 4.98
CA CYS A 185 5.29 7.18 5.09
C CYS A 185 5.88 6.19 4.07
N GLY A 186 6.39 6.73 2.96
CA GLY A 186 6.85 5.94 1.81
C GLY A 186 5.85 5.90 0.65
N GLU A 187 4.57 6.20 0.87
CA GLU A 187 3.58 6.33 -0.20
C GLU A 187 3.90 7.49 -1.14
N ARG A 188 4.55 8.54 -0.65
CA ARG A 188 4.98 9.66 -1.49
C ARG A 188 6.49 9.73 -1.59
N ARG A 189 6.98 9.80 -2.82
CA ARG A 189 8.39 9.96 -3.14
C ARG A 189 8.61 11.34 -3.75
N THR A 190 9.74 11.97 -3.42
CA THR A 190 10.19 13.17 -4.11
C THR A 190 10.64 12.78 -5.52
N CYS A 191 10.28 13.57 -6.52
CA CYS A 191 10.76 13.35 -7.87
C CYS A 191 12.30 13.50 -7.92
N PRO A 192 13.04 12.54 -8.51
CA PRO A 192 14.50 12.59 -8.59
C PRO A 192 15.01 13.57 -9.65
N VAL A 193 14.12 14.12 -10.49
CA VAL A 193 14.50 14.98 -11.62
C VAL A 193 14.77 16.41 -11.13
N GLY A 194 16.04 16.75 -10.94
CA GLY A 194 16.57 18.12 -10.74
C GLY A 194 15.66 19.08 -9.98
N ASN A 195 15.08 20.05 -10.70
CA ASN A 195 14.27 21.13 -10.11
C ASN A 195 12.81 20.71 -9.80
N CYS A 196 12.44 19.44 -9.99
CA CYS A 196 11.11 18.94 -9.70
C CYS A 196 10.92 18.70 -8.20
N SER A 197 10.40 19.69 -7.48
CA SER A 197 10.10 19.56 -6.04
C SER A 197 8.79 18.81 -5.73
N LYS A 198 8.18 18.13 -6.72
CA LYS A 198 6.91 17.42 -6.52
C LYS A 198 7.12 16.17 -5.67
N LYS A 199 6.28 16.01 -4.65
CA LYS A 199 6.10 14.75 -3.92
C LYS A 199 4.91 14.00 -4.51
N VAL A 200 5.16 12.87 -5.16
CA VAL A 200 4.16 12.11 -5.92
C VAL A 200 3.93 10.76 -5.26
N HIS A 201 2.69 10.26 -5.32
CA HIS A 201 2.38 8.92 -4.84
C HIS A 201 3.22 7.88 -5.61
N GLN A 202 3.74 6.85 -4.94
CA GLN A 202 4.63 5.85 -5.50
C GLN A 202 4.02 5.17 -6.73
N ASP A 203 2.75 4.77 -6.66
CA ASP A 203 2.04 4.13 -7.78
C ASP A 203 1.85 5.08 -8.98
N SER A 204 1.89 6.39 -8.75
CA SER A 204 1.77 7.42 -9.80
C SER A 204 3.11 8.03 -10.19
N LEU A 205 4.22 7.61 -9.57
CA LEU A 205 5.54 8.17 -9.83
C LEU A 205 5.97 7.89 -11.28
N HIS A 206 5.70 6.69 -11.78
CA HIS A 206 5.91 6.32 -13.18
C HIS A 206 5.23 7.32 -14.15
N GLN A 207 3.93 7.53 -13.99
CA GLN A 207 3.16 8.44 -14.84
C GLN A 207 3.63 9.89 -14.71
N HIS A 208 4.07 10.29 -13.51
CA HIS A 208 4.67 11.61 -13.31
C HIS A 208 6.03 11.75 -14.01
N LEU A 209 6.91 10.74 -13.95
CA LEU A 209 8.20 10.76 -14.66
C LEU A 209 7.98 10.95 -16.16
N LEU A 210 6.96 10.35 -16.74
CA LEU A 210 6.60 10.53 -18.16
C LEU A 210 6.15 11.97 -18.51
N GLN A 211 5.83 12.82 -17.52
CA GLN A 211 5.58 14.25 -17.76
C GLN A 211 6.87 15.04 -17.99
N HIS A 212 8.03 14.49 -17.59
CA HIS A 212 9.34 15.06 -17.87
C HIS A 212 9.80 14.67 -19.27
N THR A 213 10.54 15.58 -19.91
CA THR A 213 11.16 15.29 -21.21
C THR A 213 12.19 14.17 -21.07
N GLN A 214 12.44 13.44 -22.16
CA GLN A 214 13.44 12.36 -22.16
C GLN A 214 14.84 12.88 -21.79
N ALA A 215 15.21 14.08 -22.23
CA ALA A 215 16.48 14.71 -21.89
C ALA A 215 16.62 14.97 -20.38
N GLU A 216 15.57 15.50 -19.73
CA GLU A 216 15.56 15.72 -18.29
C GLU A 216 15.70 14.41 -17.51
N ARG A 217 14.96 13.36 -17.90
CA ARG A 217 15.07 12.05 -17.24
C ARG A 217 16.45 11.42 -17.43
N THR A 218 16.98 11.47 -18.64
CA THR A 218 18.29 10.90 -18.96
C THR A 218 19.42 11.57 -18.17
N ALA A 219 19.30 12.87 -17.87
CA ALA A 219 20.26 13.59 -17.04
C ALA A 219 20.30 13.09 -15.58
N PHE A 220 19.21 12.52 -15.06
CA PHE A 220 19.09 11.96 -13.71
C PHE A 220 18.94 10.43 -13.74
N ARG A 221 19.57 9.77 -14.72
CA ARG A 221 19.39 8.33 -14.96
C ARG A 221 19.75 7.44 -13.76
N THR A 222 20.75 7.82 -12.99
CA THR A 222 21.24 7.07 -11.84
C THR A 222 20.25 7.10 -10.69
N GLU A 223 19.68 8.27 -10.43
CA GLU A 223 18.69 8.51 -9.38
C GLU A 223 17.35 7.86 -9.75
N ILE A 224 16.94 7.95 -11.03
CA ILE A 224 15.74 7.29 -11.53
C ILE A 224 15.89 5.76 -11.47
N ALA A 225 17.05 5.21 -11.85
CA ALA A 225 17.33 3.79 -11.75
C ALA A 225 17.36 3.30 -10.30
N ALA A 226 17.91 4.09 -9.36
CA ALA A 226 17.88 3.77 -7.93
C ALA A 226 16.44 3.70 -7.37
N MET A 227 15.49 4.34 -8.04
CA MET A 227 14.06 4.24 -7.72
C MET A 227 13.33 3.12 -8.48
N GLY A 228 14.06 2.27 -9.21
CA GLY A 228 13.51 1.12 -9.94
C GLY A 228 12.90 1.44 -11.29
N PHE A 229 13.23 2.60 -11.89
CA PHE A 229 12.69 3.03 -13.16
C PHE A 229 13.77 3.24 -14.22
N ASP A 230 13.39 3.07 -15.48
CA ASP A 230 14.22 3.39 -16.63
C ASP A 230 14.14 4.88 -16.97
N ALA A 231 15.29 5.49 -17.26
CA ALA A 231 15.37 6.91 -17.60
C ALA A 231 14.86 7.19 -19.02
N GLU A 232 14.94 6.24 -19.95
CA GLU A 232 14.56 6.44 -21.34
C GLU A 232 13.04 6.37 -21.51
N ASN A 233 12.42 5.30 -21.02
CA ASN A 233 11.01 4.98 -21.22
C ASN A 233 10.16 5.08 -19.95
N GLY A 234 10.78 5.31 -18.79
CA GLY A 234 10.08 5.37 -17.50
C GLY A 234 9.68 4.00 -16.96
N TYR A 235 9.94 2.92 -17.69
CA TYR A 235 9.51 1.55 -17.36
C TYR A 235 10.06 1.08 -16.00
N VAL A 236 9.29 0.25 -15.31
CA VAL A 236 9.73 -0.42 -14.09
C VAL A 236 10.80 -1.46 -14.47
N ILE A 237 11.94 -1.41 -13.81
CA ILE A 237 13.02 -2.38 -14.02
C ILE A 237 12.86 -3.49 -13.00
N CYS A 238 12.81 -4.74 -13.46
CA CYS A 238 12.84 -5.88 -12.54
C CYS A 238 14.17 -5.87 -11.76
N PRO A 239 14.17 -5.76 -10.42
CA PRO A 239 15.38 -5.56 -9.64
C PRO A 239 16.22 -6.84 -9.48
N ILE A 240 15.76 -7.98 -10.02
CA ILE A 240 16.48 -9.25 -10.01
C ILE A 240 17.65 -9.17 -11.00
N PRO A 241 18.91 -9.39 -10.57
CA PRO A 241 20.10 -9.18 -11.41
C PRO A 241 20.12 -9.98 -12.72
N SER A 242 19.65 -11.23 -12.71
CA SER A 242 19.58 -12.08 -13.90
C SER A 242 18.46 -11.71 -14.87
N CYS A 243 17.48 -10.89 -14.44
CA CYS A 243 16.29 -10.60 -15.21
C CYS A 243 16.33 -9.21 -15.84
N GLN A 244 16.37 -8.14 -15.03
CA GLN A 244 16.45 -6.73 -15.47
C GLN A 244 15.50 -6.36 -16.64
N ILE A 245 14.36 -7.05 -16.78
CA ILE A 245 13.37 -6.76 -17.82
C ILE A 245 12.67 -5.44 -17.50
N PHE A 246 12.40 -4.67 -18.55
CA PHE A 246 11.64 -3.42 -18.49
C PHE A 246 10.14 -3.68 -18.64
N LEU A 247 9.35 -3.16 -17.70
CA LEU A 247 7.92 -3.40 -17.59
C LEU A 247 7.17 -2.06 -17.65
N THR A 248 6.12 -2.00 -18.46
CA THR A 248 5.46 -0.73 -18.80
C THR A 248 4.77 -0.06 -17.61
N HIS A 249 4.33 -0.81 -16.60
CA HIS A 249 3.66 -0.29 -15.42
C HIS A 249 3.72 -1.27 -14.24
N LEU A 250 3.38 -0.79 -13.05
CA LEU A 250 3.47 -1.55 -11.79
C LEU A 250 2.65 -2.87 -11.79
N PRO A 251 1.40 -2.92 -12.32
CA PRO A 251 0.68 -4.20 -12.44
C PRO A 251 1.39 -5.25 -13.30
N ALA A 252 2.06 -4.85 -14.40
CA ALA A 252 2.83 -5.79 -15.22
C ALA A 252 4.04 -6.33 -14.45
N PHE A 253 4.65 -5.50 -13.60
CA PHE A 253 5.69 -5.95 -12.69
C PHE A 253 5.18 -6.93 -11.62
N HIS A 254 4.00 -6.71 -11.04
CA HIS A 254 3.39 -7.65 -10.10
C HIS A 254 3.17 -9.03 -10.74
N ASP A 255 2.64 -9.04 -11.96
CA ASP A 255 2.41 -10.26 -12.71
C ASP A 255 3.72 -10.93 -13.11
N HIS A 256 4.72 -10.17 -13.57
CA HIS A 256 6.04 -10.69 -13.89
C HIS A 256 6.76 -11.30 -12.68
N LEU A 257 6.62 -10.70 -11.51
CA LEU A 257 7.27 -11.18 -10.29
C LEU A 257 6.81 -12.60 -9.89
N ILE A 258 5.58 -12.99 -10.27
CA ILE A 258 5.06 -14.37 -10.10
C ILE A 258 6.00 -15.40 -10.73
N ASP A 259 6.61 -15.08 -11.87
CA ASP A 259 7.47 -16.00 -12.61
C ASP A 259 8.77 -16.32 -11.84
N HIS A 260 9.22 -15.36 -11.02
CA HIS A 260 10.39 -15.49 -10.16
C HIS A 260 10.11 -16.19 -8.85
N ILE A 261 8.91 -16.02 -8.30
CA ILE A 261 8.59 -16.50 -6.95
C ILE A 261 7.77 -17.80 -6.94
N SER A 262 7.42 -18.33 -8.11
CA SER A 262 6.63 -19.57 -8.25
C SER A 262 7.42 -20.71 -8.90
N VAL A 263 7.27 -21.93 -8.38
CA VAL A 263 7.75 -23.16 -9.06
C VAL A 263 6.99 -23.42 -10.36
N ASP A 264 5.69 -23.08 -10.37
CA ASP A 264 4.82 -23.18 -11.55
C ASP A 264 3.96 -21.91 -11.64
N PRO A 265 4.40 -20.91 -12.42
CA PRO A 265 3.69 -19.63 -12.52
C PRO A 265 2.28 -19.75 -13.08
N ASN A 266 2.07 -20.64 -14.06
CA ASN A 266 0.75 -20.82 -14.70
C ASN A 266 -0.23 -21.47 -13.73
N HIS A 267 0.22 -22.49 -12.99
CA HIS A 267 -0.58 -23.09 -11.94
C HIS A 267 -0.98 -22.05 -10.88
N LEU A 268 -0.04 -21.24 -10.39
CA LEU A 268 -0.34 -20.22 -9.40
C LEU A 268 -1.33 -19.17 -9.91
N ARG A 269 -1.21 -18.74 -11.17
CA ARG A 269 -2.17 -17.83 -11.82
C ARG A 269 -3.57 -18.44 -11.92
N THR A 270 -3.67 -19.68 -12.40
CA THR A 270 -4.95 -20.40 -12.52
C THR A 270 -5.63 -20.55 -11.17
N TRP A 271 -4.89 -21.02 -10.16
CA TRP A 271 -5.43 -21.18 -8.81
C TRP A 271 -5.87 -19.85 -8.20
N ARG A 272 -5.11 -18.78 -8.41
CA ARG A 272 -5.50 -17.43 -7.95
C ARG A 272 -6.80 -16.97 -8.60
N TYR A 273 -6.95 -17.19 -9.91
CA TYR A 273 -8.16 -16.80 -10.62
C TYR A 273 -9.39 -17.55 -10.08
N GLU A 274 -9.29 -18.86 -9.89
CA GLU A 274 -10.39 -19.69 -9.38
C GLU A 274 -10.89 -19.26 -8.01
N VAL A 275 -9.97 -18.92 -7.12
CA VAL A 275 -10.30 -18.61 -5.74
C VAL A 275 -10.62 -17.12 -5.54
N SER A 276 -10.25 -16.24 -6.49
CA SER A 276 -10.45 -14.79 -6.39
C SER A 276 -11.89 -14.36 -6.08
N SER A 277 -12.88 -15.10 -6.61
CA SER A 277 -14.32 -14.83 -6.39
C SER A 277 -14.86 -15.33 -5.05
N LEU A 278 -14.12 -16.21 -4.38
CA LEU A 278 -14.55 -16.92 -3.17
C LEU A 278 -14.08 -16.27 -1.87
N VAL A 279 -13.07 -15.40 -1.94
CA VAL A 279 -12.53 -14.74 -0.74
C VAL A 279 -13.08 -13.32 -0.64
N ARG A 280 -13.60 -12.96 0.55
CA ARG A 280 -14.10 -11.60 0.82
C ARG A 280 -12.96 -10.62 1.06
N GLY A 281 -12.99 -9.47 0.38
CA GLY A 281 -12.00 -8.39 0.50
C GLY A 281 -10.84 -8.56 -0.50
N ASP A 282 -9.71 -7.92 -0.21
CA ASP A 282 -8.46 -8.08 -0.96
C ASP A 282 -7.44 -8.88 -0.12
N PRO A 283 -7.69 -10.19 0.11
CA PRO A 283 -6.77 -11.01 0.88
C PRO A 283 -5.55 -11.24 0.00
N HIS A 284 -4.46 -10.58 0.38
CA HIS A 284 -3.22 -10.61 -0.36
C HIS A 284 -2.90 -12.05 -0.82
N PRO A 285 -2.54 -12.28 -2.10
CA PRO A 285 -2.43 -13.63 -2.67
C PRO A 285 -1.48 -14.60 -1.95
N TRP A 286 -0.71 -14.07 -1.02
CA TRP A 286 0.38 -14.75 -0.32
C TRP A 286 0.03 -15.08 1.13
N LEU A 287 -1.19 -14.78 1.58
CA LEU A 287 -1.69 -15.15 2.90
C LEU A 287 -2.59 -16.39 2.84
N GLU A 288 -2.75 -17.03 4.00
CA GLU A 288 -3.82 -18.00 4.19
C GLU A 288 -5.17 -17.32 3.96
N TRP A 289 -5.93 -17.77 2.96
CA TRP A 289 -7.28 -17.25 2.75
C TRP A 289 -8.25 -17.94 3.69
N ARG A 290 -8.99 -17.14 4.45
CA ARG A 290 -9.95 -17.63 5.46
C ARG A 290 -11.37 -17.46 4.95
N ALA A 291 -12.11 -18.56 4.91
CA ALA A 291 -13.56 -18.47 4.90
C ALA A 291 -14.00 -18.00 6.28
N GLY A 292 -15.02 -17.14 6.36
CA GLY A 292 -15.61 -16.73 7.64
C GLY A 292 -16.17 -17.94 8.40
N ASN A 293 -17.46 -18.23 8.23
CA ASN A 293 -18.10 -19.41 8.83
C ASN A 293 -18.16 -20.63 7.87
N GLU A 294 -17.76 -20.45 6.62
CA GLU A 294 -17.84 -21.48 5.59
C GLU A 294 -16.61 -22.40 5.61
N ILE A 295 -16.77 -23.62 5.11
CA ILE A 295 -15.66 -24.56 4.89
C ILE A 295 -15.51 -24.69 3.39
N PHE A 296 -14.32 -24.37 2.88
CA PHE A 296 -14.01 -24.59 1.48
C PHE A 296 -13.82 -26.09 1.20
N ASP A 297 -14.30 -26.52 0.05
CA ASP A 297 -14.02 -27.84 -0.54
C ASP A 297 -13.80 -27.61 -2.04
N LEU A 298 -12.55 -27.30 -2.40
CA LEU A 298 -12.17 -26.88 -3.74
C LEU A 298 -11.19 -27.90 -4.33
N THR A 299 -11.21 -28.07 -5.64
CA THR A 299 -10.23 -28.86 -6.37
C THR A 299 -9.51 -27.94 -7.34
N CYS A 300 -8.19 -27.84 -7.20
CA CYS A 300 -7.38 -27.06 -8.13
C CYS A 300 -7.43 -27.69 -9.53
N SER A 301 -7.83 -26.92 -10.55
CA SER A 301 -7.90 -27.45 -11.92
C SER A 301 -6.54 -27.78 -12.53
N ALA A 302 -5.48 -27.12 -12.08
CA ALA A 302 -4.14 -27.27 -12.64
C ALA A 302 -3.43 -28.55 -12.16
N CYS A 303 -3.63 -28.97 -10.91
CA CYS A 303 -2.95 -30.14 -10.34
C CYS A 303 -3.89 -31.21 -9.75
N GLY A 304 -5.19 -30.95 -9.67
CA GLY A 304 -6.18 -31.84 -9.06
C GLY A 304 -6.14 -31.90 -7.53
N GLN A 305 -5.29 -31.11 -6.87
CA GLN A 305 -5.22 -31.11 -5.41
C GLN A 305 -6.52 -30.60 -4.80
N ARG A 306 -7.06 -31.39 -3.88
CA ARG A 306 -8.28 -31.04 -3.15
C ARG A 306 -7.93 -30.29 -1.87
N VAL A 307 -8.43 -29.06 -1.75
CA VAL A 307 -8.24 -28.18 -0.61
C VAL A 307 -9.53 -28.15 0.19
N LYS A 308 -9.50 -28.76 1.38
CA LYS A 308 -10.64 -28.81 2.29
C LYS A 308 -10.31 -28.15 3.62
N GLY A 309 -11.14 -27.21 4.06
CA GLY A 309 -11.00 -26.58 5.36
C GLY A 309 -11.38 -25.11 5.39
N LYS A 310 -11.16 -24.47 6.54
CA LYS A 310 -11.38 -23.03 6.72
C LYS A 310 -10.24 -22.17 6.19
N ARG A 311 -9.13 -22.80 5.79
CA ARG A 311 -7.90 -22.15 5.31
C ARG A 311 -7.53 -22.71 3.95
N ILE A 312 -7.26 -21.83 3.01
CA ILE A 312 -6.72 -22.17 1.69
C ILE A 312 -5.23 -21.82 1.69
N THR A 313 -4.37 -22.84 1.57
CA THR A 313 -2.91 -22.71 1.63
C THR A 313 -2.18 -23.24 0.40
N HIS A 314 -2.90 -23.85 -0.55
CA HIS A 314 -2.32 -24.48 -1.75
C HIS A 314 -1.39 -23.57 -2.56
N GLN A 315 -1.71 -22.27 -2.63
CA GLN A 315 -0.88 -21.26 -3.27
C GLN A 315 0.53 -21.11 -2.65
N LEU A 316 0.68 -21.46 -1.37
CA LEU A 316 1.95 -21.38 -0.65
C LEU A 316 2.89 -22.53 -1.05
N ASP A 317 2.34 -23.69 -1.39
CA ASP A 317 3.11 -24.86 -1.85
C ASP A 317 3.76 -24.60 -3.23
N LEU A 318 3.29 -23.58 -3.95
CA LEU A 318 3.81 -23.17 -5.25
C LEU A 318 4.93 -22.12 -5.15
N LEU A 319 5.23 -21.61 -3.96
CA LEU A 319 6.26 -20.58 -3.80
C LEU A 319 7.67 -21.20 -3.83
N LYS A 320 8.60 -20.51 -4.48
CA LYS A 320 10.04 -20.80 -4.44
C LYS A 320 10.81 -19.59 -3.92
N ASP A 321 11.82 -19.88 -3.10
CA ASP A 321 12.82 -18.91 -2.69
C ASP A 321 14.06 -19.04 -3.60
N LEU A 322 14.23 -18.10 -4.53
CA LEU A 322 15.46 -17.97 -5.32
C LEU A 322 16.51 -17.16 -4.55
N GLU A 323 17.75 -17.66 -4.51
CA GLU A 323 18.87 -16.97 -3.83
C GLU A 323 19.06 -15.54 -4.33
N GLU A 324 18.97 -15.31 -5.65
CA GLU A 324 19.10 -13.99 -6.27
C GLU A 324 18.02 -12.98 -5.83
N LEU A 325 16.86 -13.45 -5.35
CA LEU A 325 15.84 -12.55 -4.80
C LEU A 325 16.34 -11.90 -3.52
N ARG A 326 17.15 -12.59 -2.71
CA ARG A 326 17.58 -12.10 -1.38
C ARG A 326 18.28 -10.75 -1.44
N GLU A 327 19.08 -10.53 -2.47
CA GLU A 327 19.83 -9.29 -2.68
C GLU A 327 18.92 -8.10 -3.01
N CYS A 328 17.73 -8.34 -3.57
CA CYS A 328 16.82 -7.29 -4.02
C CYS A 328 15.45 -7.28 -3.31
N ARG A 329 15.20 -8.15 -2.32
CA ARG A 329 13.93 -8.24 -1.56
C ARG A 329 13.50 -6.90 -0.98
N GLU A 330 14.43 -6.16 -0.38
CA GLU A 330 14.12 -4.85 0.19
C GLU A 330 13.65 -3.87 -0.89
N GLN A 331 14.34 -3.83 -2.03
CA GLN A 331 13.98 -2.99 -3.17
C GLN A 331 12.60 -3.39 -3.71
N ILE A 332 12.33 -4.68 -3.85
CA ILE A 332 11.01 -5.20 -4.26
C ILE A 332 9.92 -4.74 -3.29
N LEU A 333 10.11 -4.86 -1.98
CA LEU A 333 9.12 -4.40 -0.99
C LEU A 333 8.96 -2.88 -0.99
N GLN A 334 10.04 -2.15 -1.26
CA GLN A 334 9.99 -0.71 -1.41
C GLN A 334 9.20 -0.28 -2.65
N HIS A 335 9.26 -1.02 -3.76
CA HIS A 335 8.48 -0.74 -4.98
C HIS A 335 7.05 -1.29 -4.91
N CYS A 336 6.87 -2.41 -4.22
CA CYS A 336 5.63 -3.16 -4.16
C CYS A 336 5.36 -3.61 -2.72
N PRO A 337 5.00 -2.70 -1.81
CA PRO A 337 4.75 -3.04 -0.42
C PRO A 337 3.64 -4.08 -0.26
N GLY A 338 2.73 -4.24 -1.22
CA GLY A 338 1.79 -5.37 -1.21
C GLY A 338 2.46 -6.74 -1.00
N PHE A 339 3.63 -6.97 -1.59
CA PHE A 339 4.37 -8.24 -1.46
C PHE A 339 4.91 -8.50 -0.06
N GLY A 340 4.84 -7.54 0.86
CA GLY A 340 5.30 -7.72 2.24
C GLY A 340 4.58 -8.86 2.97
N LEU A 341 3.39 -9.24 2.56
CA LEU A 341 2.69 -10.37 3.17
C LEU A 341 3.14 -11.73 2.62
N ASN A 342 4.06 -11.77 1.66
CA ASN A 342 4.56 -12.99 1.07
C ASN A 342 5.66 -13.62 1.94
N PRO A 343 5.54 -14.91 2.33
CA PRO A 343 6.50 -15.59 3.18
C PRO A 343 7.96 -15.53 2.69
N ILE A 344 8.19 -15.39 1.38
CA ILE A 344 9.55 -15.28 0.84
C ILE A 344 10.27 -13.99 1.30
N PHE A 345 9.54 -12.97 1.77
CA PHE A 345 10.13 -11.72 2.29
C PHE A 345 10.14 -11.68 3.83
N ASP A 346 9.87 -12.79 4.51
CA ASP A 346 9.83 -12.86 5.98
C ASP A 346 11.20 -12.50 6.61
N ASP A 347 12.30 -12.70 5.89
CA ASP A 347 13.67 -12.33 6.32
C ASP A 347 13.89 -10.82 6.38
N VAL A 348 13.24 -10.05 5.50
CA VAL A 348 13.24 -8.58 5.52
C VAL A 348 12.26 -8.06 6.59
N MET A 349 11.34 -8.90 7.07
CA MET A 349 10.33 -8.54 8.06
C MET A 349 10.12 -9.58 9.17
N PRO A 350 11.18 -9.96 9.92
CA PRO A 350 11.08 -11.08 10.84
C PRO A 350 10.17 -10.75 12.02
N VAL A 351 8.97 -11.34 12.03
CA VAL A 351 8.13 -11.44 13.23
C VAL A 351 8.34 -12.85 13.81
N ILE A 352 9.05 -12.99 14.94
CA ILE A 352 9.01 -14.27 15.70
C ILE A 352 7.56 -14.47 16.15
N ARG A 353 6.89 -15.63 16.06
CA ARG A 353 7.18 -16.99 15.60
C ARG A 353 5.86 -17.41 14.92
N ARG A 354 5.85 -17.79 13.64
CA ARG A 354 4.94 -18.90 13.29
C ARG A 354 5.45 -20.06 14.13
N LYS A 355 4.64 -20.63 15.02
CA LYS A 355 5.04 -21.84 15.74
C LYS A 355 5.52 -22.83 14.68
N SER A 356 6.83 -23.04 14.65
CA SER A 356 7.48 -24.10 13.91
C SER A 356 7.07 -25.40 14.56
N GLU A 357 5.91 -25.93 14.18
CA GLU A 357 5.57 -27.33 14.42
C GLU A 357 4.94 -27.87 13.15
N ARG A 358 5.81 -28.23 12.22
CA ARG A 358 5.88 -29.60 11.72
C ARG A 358 7.29 -29.87 11.24
N ALA A 359 8.04 -30.55 12.09
CA ALA A 359 9.13 -31.40 11.67
C ALA A 359 8.83 -32.79 12.23
N PRO A 360 9.39 -33.82 11.60
CA PRO A 360 8.94 -34.49 10.39
C PRO A 360 7.63 -35.28 10.56
#